data_AF-A0A7S2BED4-F1
#
_entry.id   AF-A0A7S2BED4-F1
#
_cell.length_a   1.000
_cell.length_b   1.000
_cell.length_c   1.000
_cell.angle_alpha   90.00
_cell.angle_beta   90.00
_cell.angle_gamma   90.00
#
_symmetry.space_group_name_H-M   'P 1'
#
loop_
_entity.id
_entity.type
_entity.pdbx_description
1 polymer ?
#
loop_
_entity_poly.entity_id
_entity_poly.type
_entity_poly.pdbx_seq_one_letter_code
_entity_poly.pdbx_strand_id
1 'polypeptide(L)'
;NHRYHPNDYFKVDDMLGGDDALKTLVDAAHDRGMRIVLDAVYNHTGRGFFAFQSLLENGEQSPYADWYFLGEETSKLTGEPKKVKPFPVRAYPDESAGEVANFRCWWNIPELPTLNFECEAVQEHLLAASEHFLQDTFKVDGYRLDYPIDIPRDFWAAFREACHATFRDTHPSKNEVPWLVGEVFGLCPDWLGRDGAFDGTMNYALGSNLLGLAIQPSADGLPEELEAIGGEYSIKPMGVEEFAVNVQSYMMAYDRAGVAGEESITTTAHFTNMNLLGSHDTPRVLTIADGDGEAVRLAMSLMFTFPGAPMVFSGDEVGVEGGRDPA
;
A
#
# COMPACT_ATOMS: atom_id res chain seq x y z
N ASN A 1 -3.44 5.52 -15.71
CA ASN A 1 -4.17 6.52 -14.88
C ASN A 1 -3.80 6.38 -13.40
N HIS A 2 -3.72 5.15 -12.87
CA HIS A 2 -3.47 4.81 -11.46
C HIS A 2 -2.07 5.15 -10.90
N ARG A 3 -1.04 5.24 -11.76
CA ARG A 3 0.34 5.67 -11.41
C ARG A 3 1.15 4.71 -10.53
N TYR A 4 0.68 3.49 -10.34
CA TYR A 4 1.50 2.33 -9.92
C TYR A 4 2.54 1.89 -10.96
N HIS A 5 2.81 2.68 -12.01
CA HIS A 5 3.91 2.47 -12.95
C HIS A 5 4.93 3.61 -12.78
N PRO A 6 5.72 3.65 -11.69
CA PRO A 6 6.66 4.75 -11.46
C PRO A 6 7.69 4.85 -12.58
N ASN A 7 7.84 6.04 -13.16
CA ASN A 7 8.90 6.34 -14.14
C ASN A 7 10.02 7.18 -13.52
N ASP A 8 9.72 7.95 -12.48
CA ASP A 8 10.65 8.76 -11.71
C ASP A 8 10.11 8.88 -10.28
N TYR A 9 10.90 8.50 -9.27
CA TYR A 9 10.53 8.59 -7.87
C TYR A 9 10.80 9.95 -7.24
N PHE A 10 11.47 10.87 -7.94
CA PHE A 10 11.87 12.19 -7.43
C PHE A 10 11.04 13.34 -7.99
N LYS A 11 10.04 13.03 -8.81
CA LYS A 11 9.25 14.04 -9.50
C LYS A 11 7.77 13.71 -9.46
N VAL A 12 6.95 14.70 -9.11
CA VAL A 12 5.50 14.59 -9.24
C VAL A 12 5.12 14.63 -10.72
N ASP A 13 4.20 13.77 -11.13
CA ASP A 13 3.75 13.69 -12.51
C ASP A 13 3.22 15.04 -13.03
N ASP A 14 3.69 15.48 -14.20
CA ASP A 14 3.31 16.78 -14.78
C ASP A 14 1.80 16.86 -15.06
N MET A 15 1.12 15.73 -15.32
CA MET A 15 -0.33 15.69 -15.52
C MET A 15 -1.11 15.95 -14.23
N LEU A 16 -0.50 15.74 -13.06
CA LEU A 16 -1.06 16.09 -11.75
C LEU A 16 -0.71 17.54 -11.35
N GLY A 17 0.10 18.23 -12.15
CA GLY A 17 0.54 19.62 -11.91
C GLY A 17 1.98 19.74 -11.43
N GLY A 18 2.72 18.64 -11.28
CA GLY A 18 4.13 18.65 -10.90
C GLY A 18 4.40 19.12 -9.46
N ASP A 19 5.68 19.31 -9.15
CA ASP A 19 6.17 19.57 -7.79
C ASP A 19 5.56 20.84 -7.17
N ASP A 20 5.34 21.88 -7.99
CA ASP A 20 4.76 23.15 -7.52
C ASP A 20 3.30 22.98 -7.09
N ALA A 21 2.54 22.11 -7.76
CA ALA A 21 1.18 21.78 -7.34
C ALA A 21 1.18 21.02 -6.01
N LEU A 22 2.09 20.05 -5.83
CA LEU A 22 2.21 19.33 -4.56
C LEU A 22 2.59 20.28 -3.41
N LYS A 23 3.57 21.16 -3.59
CA LYS A 23 3.95 22.16 -2.58
C LYS A 23 2.78 23.05 -2.18
N THR A 24 2.07 23.57 -3.17
CA THR A 24 0.88 24.41 -2.95
C THR A 24 -0.20 23.65 -2.17
N LEU A 25 -0.40 22.36 -2.49
CA LEU A 25 -1.34 21.50 -1.77
C LEU A 25 -0.90 21.27 -0.32
N VAL A 26 0.37 20.95 -0.07
CA VAL A 26 0.89 20.70 1.27
C VAL A 26 0.76 21.97 2.13
N ASP A 27 1.20 23.12 1.63
CA ASP A 27 1.09 24.40 2.33
C ASP A 27 -0.39 24.71 2.69
N ALA A 28 -1.29 24.55 1.72
CA ALA A 28 -2.71 24.81 1.94
C ALA A 28 -3.35 23.81 2.92
N ALA A 29 -2.92 22.55 2.93
CA ALA A 29 -3.38 21.54 3.87
C ALA A 29 -2.87 21.85 5.29
N HIS A 30 -1.59 22.18 5.43
CA HIS A 30 -0.96 22.53 6.70
C HIS A 30 -1.57 23.79 7.33
N ASP A 31 -1.89 24.82 6.52
CA ASP A 31 -2.61 26.02 6.96
C ASP A 31 -3.99 25.71 7.57
N ARG A 32 -4.56 24.55 7.24
CA ARG A 32 -5.84 24.05 7.76
C ARG A 32 -5.68 23.01 8.87
N GLY A 33 -4.45 22.76 9.32
CA GLY A 33 -4.13 21.72 10.30
C GLY A 33 -4.32 20.30 9.76
N MET A 34 -4.39 20.12 8.43
CA MET A 34 -4.44 18.83 7.77
C MET A 34 -3.02 18.34 7.45
N ARG A 35 -2.87 17.03 7.29
CA ARG A 35 -1.60 16.36 6.97
C ARG A 35 -1.68 15.71 5.60
N ILE A 36 -0.56 15.58 4.91
CA ILE A 36 -0.46 14.93 3.61
C ILE A 36 0.38 13.66 3.72
N VAL A 37 -0.17 12.55 3.25
CA VAL A 37 0.52 11.26 3.13
C VAL A 37 0.58 10.89 1.65
N LEU A 38 1.73 10.41 1.19
CA LEU A 38 1.91 9.95 -0.20
C LEU A 38 1.91 8.43 -0.29
N ASP A 39 1.67 7.90 -1.49
CA ASP A 39 1.79 6.47 -1.78
C ASP A 39 3.23 6.13 -2.23
N ALA A 40 3.84 5.12 -1.60
CA ALA A 40 5.20 4.67 -1.86
C ALA A 40 5.21 3.31 -2.57
N VAL A 41 5.35 3.34 -3.89
CA VAL A 41 5.31 2.16 -4.79
C VAL A 41 6.71 1.64 -5.06
N TYR A 42 7.26 0.84 -4.15
CA TYR A 42 8.67 0.42 -4.19
C TYR A 42 8.92 -1.03 -4.60
N ASN A 43 7.87 -1.84 -4.73
CA ASN A 43 8.02 -3.25 -5.09
C ASN A 43 8.44 -3.42 -6.56
N HIS A 44 7.94 -2.53 -7.41
CA HIS A 44 8.11 -2.56 -8.86
C HIS A 44 8.20 -1.15 -9.43
N THR A 45 8.68 -1.06 -10.67
CA THR A 45 8.70 0.20 -11.45
C THR A 45 7.77 0.08 -12.65
N GLY A 46 7.53 1.18 -13.36
CA GLY A 46 7.01 1.13 -14.72
C GLY A 46 8.11 0.85 -15.73
N ARG A 47 7.75 0.31 -16.90
CA ARG A 47 8.72 0.13 -18.02
C ARG A 47 9.44 1.42 -18.42
N GLY A 48 8.84 2.59 -18.19
CA GLY A 48 9.43 3.90 -18.52
C GLY A 48 10.50 4.37 -17.54
N PHE A 49 10.74 3.64 -16.45
CA PHE A 49 11.76 3.98 -15.46
C PHE A 49 13.17 3.92 -16.06
N PHE A 50 14.02 4.89 -15.72
CA PHE A 50 15.32 5.08 -16.39
C PHE A 50 16.22 3.83 -16.36
N ALA A 51 16.23 3.11 -15.24
CA ALA A 51 17.04 1.90 -15.09
C ALA A 51 16.53 0.78 -16.00
N PHE A 52 15.21 0.64 -16.15
CA PHE A 52 14.61 -0.35 -17.03
C PHE A 52 14.78 0.02 -18.51
N GLN A 53 14.61 1.30 -18.87
CA GLN A 53 14.88 1.79 -20.22
C GLN A 53 16.32 1.51 -20.65
N SER A 54 17.30 1.72 -19.76
CA SER A 54 18.70 1.36 -20.03
C SER A 54 18.88 -0.13 -20.32
N LEU A 55 18.09 -1.03 -19.73
CA LEU A 55 18.13 -2.46 -20.07
C LEU A 55 17.58 -2.74 -21.48
N LEU A 56 16.53 -2.03 -21.89
CA LEU A 56 15.97 -2.18 -23.23
C LEU A 56 16.94 -1.68 -24.30
N GLU A 57 17.70 -0.62 -24.00
CA GLU A 57 18.65 -0.01 -24.94
C GLU A 57 20.00 -0.73 -24.97
N ASN A 58 20.55 -1.06 -23.81
CA ASN A 58 21.94 -1.52 -23.67
C ASN A 58 22.06 -3.02 -23.38
N GLY A 59 20.96 -3.70 -23.09
CA GLY A 59 20.95 -5.13 -22.77
C GLY A 59 21.91 -5.47 -21.63
N GLU A 60 22.76 -6.48 -21.86
CA GLU A 60 23.79 -6.95 -20.91
C GLU A 60 24.79 -5.88 -20.47
N GLN A 61 24.93 -4.79 -21.23
CA GLN A 61 25.86 -3.70 -20.93
C GLN A 61 25.25 -2.61 -20.05
N SER A 62 23.95 -2.70 -19.74
CA SER A 62 23.28 -1.74 -18.85
C SER A 62 23.90 -1.81 -17.44
N PRO A 63 24.26 -0.67 -16.83
CA PRO A 63 24.75 -0.65 -15.45
C PRO A 63 23.65 -1.00 -14.42
N TYR A 64 22.40 -1.13 -14.88
CA TYR A 64 21.24 -1.44 -14.05
C TYR A 64 20.73 -2.87 -14.23
N ALA A 65 21.52 -3.79 -14.80
CA ALA A 65 21.12 -5.18 -14.99
C ALA A 65 20.74 -5.86 -13.67
N ASP A 66 21.48 -5.58 -12.59
CA ASP A 66 21.25 -6.17 -11.28
C ASP A 66 20.08 -5.54 -10.51
N TRP A 67 19.47 -4.46 -11.03
CA TRP A 67 18.30 -3.83 -10.42
C TRP A 67 17.02 -4.67 -10.58
N TYR A 68 17.03 -5.69 -11.43
CA TYR A 68 15.86 -6.51 -11.76
C TYR A 68 16.22 -8.00 -11.81
N PHE A 69 15.22 -8.84 -11.56
CA PHE A 69 15.37 -10.29 -11.71
C PHE A 69 15.19 -10.71 -13.18
N LEU A 70 16.29 -10.73 -13.94
CA LEU A 70 16.29 -11.11 -15.35
C LEU A 70 16.44 -12.63 -15.55
N GLY A 71 15.96 -13.13 -16.68
CA GLY A 71 16.04 -14.56 -17.03
C GLY A 71 15.03 -15.43 -16.29
N GLU A 72 14.03 -14.82 -15.66
CA GLU A 72 12.92 -15.50 -14.98
C GLU A 72 11.64 -15.32 -15.79
N GLU A 73 11.22 -16.37 -16.48
CA GLU A 73 9.95 -16.36 -17.18
C GLU A 73 8.80 -16.54 -16.20
N THR A 74 7.95 -15.52 -16.11
CA THR A 74 6.74 -15.50 -15.30
C THR A 74 5.54 -15.80 -16.21
N SER A 75 5.08 -17.06 -16.21
CA SER A 75 3.87 -17.46 -16.94
C SER A 75 2.64 -17.29 -16.06
N LYS A 76 1.62 -16.58 -16.57
CA LYS A 76 0.27 -16.50 -15.96
C LYS A 76 -0.35 -17.90 -15.71
N LEU A 77 0.13 -18.95 -16.39
CA LEU A 77 -0.49 -20.27 -16.42
C LEU A 77 0.18 -21.32 -15.52
N THR A 78 1.41 -21.13 -15.03
CA THR A 78 2.14 -22.22 -14.33
C THR A 78 2.69 -21.86 -12.96
N GLY A 79 2.69 -20.58 -12.53
CA GLY A 79 3.12 -20.13 -11.20
C GLY A 79 4.62 -20.28 -10.88
N GLU A 80 5.29 -21.26 -11.47
CA GLU A 80 6.71 -21.54 -11.26
C GLU A 80 7.59 -20.80 -12.29
N PRO A 81 8.58 -20.00 -11.84
CA PRO A 81 9.48 -19.27 -12.72
C PRO A 81 10.37 -20.24 -13.51
N LYS A 82 10.38 -20.12 -14.83
CA LYS A 82 11.30 -20.89 -15.69
C LYS A 82 12.54 -20.06 -16.00
N LYS A 83 13.72 -20.68 -15.88
CA LYS A 83 14.97 -20.03 -16.29
C LYS A 83 15.06 -19.94 -17.81
N VAL A 84 15.22 -18.73 -18.32
CA VAL A 84 15.32 -18.41 -19.74
C VAL A 84 16.48 -17.45 -20.00
N LYS A 85 16.76 -17.16 -21.28
CA LYS A 85 17.76 -16.15 -21.63
C LYS A 85 17.26 -14.76 -21.17
N PRO A 86 18.09 -14.00 -20.43
CA PRO A 86 17.70 -12.68 -19.92
C PRO A 86 17.64 -11.61 -21.02
N PHE A 87 18.39 -11.77 -22.11
CA PHE A 87 18.48 -10.78 -23.19
C PHE A 87 18.16 -11.37 -24.58
N PRO A 88 17.58 -10.55 -25.50
CA PRO A 88 17.03 -9.21 -25.24
C PRO A 88 15.84 -9.28 -24.26
N VAL A 89 15.63 -8.22 -23.48
CA VAL A 89 14.51 -8.16 -22.52
C VAL A 89 13.20 -8.10 -23.29
N ARG A 90 12.28 -9.03 -22.99
CA ARG A 90 10.94 -9.13 -23.58
C ARG A 90 9.93 -8.32 -22.78
N ALA A 91 10.04 -7.00 -22.82
CA ALA A 91 9.17 -6.07 -22.08
C ALA A 91 7.76 -5.88 -22.69
N TYR A 92 7.57 -6.31 -23.93
CA TYR A 92 6.30 -6.25 -24.65
C TYR A 92 6.00 -7.61 -25.29
N PRO A 93 5.70 -8.65 -24.48
CA PRO A 93 5.47 -9.99 -25.01
C PRO A 93 4.22 -10.03 -25.89
N ASP A 94 4.31 -10.69 -27.06
CA ASP A 94 3.14 -11.03 -27.86
C ASP A 94 2.44 -12.26 -27.26
N GLU A 95 1.45 -12.02 -26.40
CA GLU A 95 0.64 -13.08 -25.80
C GLU A 95 -0.05 -13.97 -26.86
N SER A 96 -0.39 -13.41 -28.04
CA SER A 96 -1.02 -14.17 -29.12
C SER A 96 -0.07 -15.19 -29.78
N ALA A 97 1.23 -14.93 -29.68
CA ALA A 97 2.30 -15.82 -30.09
C ALA A 97 2.78 -16.75 -28.94
N GLY A 98 2.17 -16.67 -27.76
CA GLY A 98 2.58 -17.41 -26.58
C GLY A 98 3.88 -16.90 -25.96
N GLU A 99 4.25 -15.65 -26.23
CA GLU A 99 5.38 -15.01 -25.57
C GLU A 99 5.02 -14.56 -24.15
N VAL A 100 6.06 -14.43 -23.33
CA VAL A 100 5.97 -14.05 -21.92
C VAL A 100 7.21 -13.25 -21.56
N ALA A 101 7.11 -12.42 -20.52
CA ALA A 101 8.24 -11.68 -20.00
C ALA A 101 9.38 -12.65 -19.60
N ASN A 102 10.63 -12.26 -19.84
CA ASN A 102 11.82 -13.00 -19.39
C ASN A 102 12.49 -12.33 -18.19
N PHE A 103 11.69 -11.70 -17.34
CA PHE A 103 12.08 -11.07 -16.08
C PHE A 103 10.91 -11.17 -15.09
N ARG A 104 11.20 -11.04 -13.79
CA ARG A 104 10.16 -11.07 -12.75
C ARG A 104 9.31 -9.81 -12.81
N CYS A 105 8.01 -10.02 -12.80
CA CYS A 105 7.02 -8.95 -12.82
C CYS A 105 6.05 -9.12 -11.65
N TRP A 106 5.57 -8.02 -11.09
CA TRP A 106 4.48 -8.09 -10.12
C TRP A 106 3.24 -8.70 -10.78
N TRP A 107 2.73 -9.78 -10.19
CA TRP A 107 1.54 -10.51 -10.67
C TRP A 107 1.60 -10.96 -12.15
N ASN A 108 2.80 -11.20 -12.67
CA ASN A 108 3.04 -11.53 -14.08
C ASN A 108 2.56 -10.42 -15.07
N ILE A 109 2.54 -9.16 -14.63
CA ILE A 109 2.17 -7.99 -15.45
C ILE A 109 3.47 -7.37 -16.02
N PRO A 110 3.79 -7.54 -17.32
CA PRO A 110 5.06 -7.09 -17.90
C PRO A 110 5.31 -5.58 -17.81
N GLU A 111 4.26 -4.78 -17.61
CA GLU A 111 4.34 -3.35 -17.32
C GLU A 111 5.04 -3.02 -16.00
N LEU A 112 5.13 -4.00 -15.08
CA LEU A 112 5.56 -3.85 -13.69
C LEU A 112 6.80 -4.71 -13.34
N PRO A 113 7.98 -4.39 -13.88
CA PRO A 113 9.23 -5.06 -13.50
C PRO A 113 9.51 -4.94 -11.99
N THR A 114 9.71 -6.09 -11.32
CA THR A 114 10.01 -6.15 -9.89
C THR A 114 11.45 -5.74 -9.62
N LEU A 115 11.65 -4.85 -8.62
CA LEU A 115 12.97 -4.40 -8.21
C LEU A 115 13.69 -5.46 -7.37
N ASN A 116 15.01 -5.57 -7.57
CA ASN A 116 15.86 -6.47 -6.82
C ASN A 116 16.44 -5.79 -5.58
N PHE A 117 15.85 -6.06 -4.42
CA PHE A 117 16.31 -5.53 -3.14
C PHE A 117 17.65 -6.12 -2.65
N GLU A 118 18.21 -7.14 -3.31
CA GLU A 118 19.60 -7.57 -3.04
C GLU A 118 20.63 -6.56 -3.59
N CYS A 119 20.22 -5.68 -4.52
CA CYS A 119 21.07 -4.63 -5.05
C CYS A 119 21.06 -3.41 -4.11
N GLU A 120 22.22 -3.11 -3.51
CA GLU A 120 22.39 -1.96 -2.60
C GLU A 120 21.98 -0.64 -3.27
N ALA A 121 22.32 -0.45 -4.55
CA ALA A 121 21.96 0.76 -5.30
C ALA A 121 20.43 0.93 -5.46
N VAL A 122 19.65 -0.14 -5.49
CA VAL A 122 18.18 -0.08 -5.47
C VAL A 122 17.71 0.44 -4.12
N GLN A 123 18.21 -0.15 -3.03
CA GLN A 123 17.85 0.28 -1.67
C GLN A 123 18.20 1.76 -1.45
N GLU A 124 19.42 2.18 -1.80
CA GLU A 124 19.87 3.57 -1.69
C GLU A 124 18.99 4.53 -2.49
N HIS A 125 18.61 4.16 -3.72
CA HIS A 125 17.76 5.01 -4.57
C HIS A 125 16.36 5.20 -3.96
N LEU A 126 15.76 4.14 -3.44
CA LEU A 126 14.43 4.19 -2.84
C LEU A 126 14.42 4.92 -1.49
N LEU A 127 15.47 4.76 -0.67
CA LEU A 127 15.65 5.54 0.55
C LEU A 127 15.83 7.03 0.23
N ALA A 128 16.65 7.37 -0.76
CA ALA A 128 16.79 8.77 -1.18
C ALA A 128 15.47 9.36 -1.68
N ALA A 129 14.64 8.57 -2.38
CA ALA A 129 13.32 9.00 -2.83
C ALA A 129 12.34 9.23 -1.66
N SER A 130 12.41 8.42 -0.60
CA SER A 130 11.57 8.59 0.58
C SER A 130 11.98 9.79 1.43
N GLU A 131 13.26 10.11 1.49
CA GLU A 131 13.72 11.33 2.16
C GLU A 131 13.30 12.58 1.39
N HIS A 132 13.32 12.53 0.05
CA HIS A 132 13.10 13.67 -0.84
C HIS A 132 11.82 14.46 -0.53
N PHE A 133 10.67 13.78 -0.36
CA PHE A 133 9.40 14.46 -0.10
C PHE A 133 9.17 14.82 1.38
N LEU A 134 9.93 14.23 2.30
CA LEU A 134 9.91 14.59 3.72
C LEU A 134 10.78 15.81 4.04
N GLN A 135 11.71 16.16 3.16
CA GLN A 135 12.60 17.32 3.32
C GLN A 135 11.85 18.66 3.24
N ASP A 136 12.52 19.73 3.67
CA ASP A 136 12.03 21.10 3.73
C ASP A 136 11.36 21.62 2.45
N THR A 137 11.68 21.04 1.29
CA THR A 137 11.12 21.43 0.00
C THR A 137 9.64 21.07 -0.13
N PHE A 138 9.20 19.95 0.45
CA PHE A 138 7.84 19.42 0.27
C PHE A 138 7.12 19.20 1.60
N LYS A 139 7.82 18.81 2.67
CA LYS A 139 7.29 18.64 4.03
C LYS A 139 6.06 17.73 4.11
N VAL A 140 6.05 16.66 3.34
CA VAL A 140 5.02 15.61 3.46
C VAL A 140 5.08 14.99 4.86
N ASP A 141 3.94 14.49 5.35
CA ASP A 141 3.75 14.04 6.74
C ASP A 141 3.81 12.52 6.91
N GLY A 142 4.01 11.74 5.85
CA GLY A 142 4.09 10.28 5.93
C GLY A 142 3.88 9.57 4.60
N TYR A 143 3.81 8.23 4.68
CA TYR A 143 3.64 7.34 3.53
C TYR A 143 2.63 6.22 3.79
N ARG A 144 1.77 5.94 2.80
CA ARG A 144 1.13 4.63 2.61
C ARG A 144 2.06 3.79 1.76
N LEU A 145 2.34 2.56 2.18
CA LEU A 145 3.32 1.69 1.55
C LEU A 145 2.60 0.63 0.75
N ASP A 146 2.79 0.66 -0.57
CA ASP A 146 2.17 -0.26 -1.53
C ASP A 146 2.79 -1.65 -1.42
N TYR A 147 1.93 -2.67 -1.36
CA TYR A 147 2.30 -4.09 -1.41
C TYR A 147 3.61 -4.45 -0.65
N PRO A 148 3.74 -4.09 0.65
CA PRO A 148 5.00 -4.17 1.38
C PRO A 148 5.45 -5.60 1.69
N ILE A 149 4.57 -6.60 1.53
CA ILE A 149 4.81 -8.00 1.89
C ILE A 149 5.91 -8.68 1.08
N ASP A 150 6.15 -8.22 -0.16
CA ASP A 150 7.18 -8.76 -1.06
C ASP A 150 8.53 -8.03 -0.92
N ILE A 151 8.61 -7.02 -0.06
CA ILE A 151 9.82 -6.24 0.19
C ILE A 151 10.48 -6.72 1.50
N PRO A 152 11.81 -6.90 1.55
CA PRO A 152 12.49 -7.37 2.75
C PRO A 152 12.24 -6.47 3.98
N ARG A 153 12.01 -7.10 5.14
CA ARG A 153 11.80 -6.39 6.42
C ARG A 153 12.97 -5.48 6.80
N ASP A 154 14.20 -5.89 6.51
CA ASP A 154 15.40 -5.10 6.82
C ASP A 154 15.43 -3.79 6.02
N PHE A 155 14.96 -3.81 4.76
CA PHE A 155 14.79 -2.57 3.99
C PHE A 155 13.74 -1.67 4.64
N TRP A 156 12.60 -2.22 5.07
CA TRP A 156 11.57 -1.41 5.72
C TRP A 156 12.01 -0.81 7.05
N ALA A 157 12.83 -1.54 7.82
CA ALA A 157 13.45 -0.99 9.03
C ALA A 157 14.38 0.18 8.69
N ALA A 158 15.21 0.05 7.66
CA ALA A 158 16.07 1.14 7.18
C ALA A 158 15.26 2.34 6.66
N PHE A 159 14.18 2.08 5.91
CA PHE A 159 13.25 3.09 5.42
C PHE A 159 12.59 3.87 6.57
N ARG A 160 12.11 3.17 7.59
CA ARG A 160 11.51 3.80 8.77
C ARG A 160 12.49 4.72 9.47
N GLU A 161 13.72 4.24 9.72
CA GLU A 161 14.76 5.06 10.36
C GLU A 161 15.12 6.29 9.51
N ALA A 162 15.31 6.13 8.20
CA ALA A 162 15.60 7.23 7.28
C ALA A 162 14.48 8.29 7.27
N CYS A 163 13.21 7.85 7.18
CA CYS A 163 12.05 8.73 7.22
C CYS A 163 11.94 9.47 8.55
N HIS A 164 12.09 8.76 9.67
CA HIS A 164 12.02 9.36 11.00
C HIS A 164 13.16 10.35 11.25
N ALA A 165 14.38 10.04 10.80
CA ALA A 165 15.52 10.95 10.87
C ALA A 165 15.27 12.22 10.07
N THR A 166 14.93 12.07 8.78
CA THR A 166 14.64 13.20 7.89
C THR A 166 13.50 14.07 8.43
N PHE A 167 12.42 13.45 8.90
CA PHE A 167 11.29 14.21 9.44
C PHE A 167 11.64 15.01 10.69
N ARG A 168 12.47 14.45 11.61
CA ARG A 168 12.96 15.18 12.78
C ARG A 168 13.83 16.37 12.39
N ASP A 169 14.66 16.21 11.35
CA ASP A 169 15.54 17.27 10.86
C ASP A 169 14.73 18.39 10.17
N THR A 170 13.71 18.03 9.37
CA THR A 170 12.77 18.98 8.76
C THR A 170 11.88 19.68 9.80
N HIS A 171 11.53 18.98 10.88
CA HIS A 171 10.57 19.45 11.90
C HIS A 171 11.13 19.41 13.33
N PRO A 172 12.26 20.08 13.64
CA PRO A 172 12.98 19.90 14.91
C PRO A 172 12.21 20.44 16.13
N SER A 173 11.17 21.24 15.90
CA SER A 173 10.28 21.77 16.95
C SER A 173 9.02 20.93 17.16
N LYS A 174 8.72 19.98 16.26
CA LYS A 174 7.58 19.07 16.41
C LYS A 174 8.03 17.84 17.19
N ASN A 175 7.28 17.48 18.25
CA ASN A 175 7.42 16.20 18.91
C ASN A 175 6.55 15.14 18.20
N GLU A 176 6.82 14.95 16.91
CA GLU A 176 6.02 14.12 15.99
C GLU A 176 6.96 13.24 15.14
N VAL A 177 6.38 12.22 14.52
CA VAL A 177 7.03 11.33 13.56
C VAL A 177 6.18 11.31 12.27
N PRO A 178 6.77 10.97 11.10
CA PRO A 178 5.96 10.77 9.91
C PRO A 178 5.05 9.55 10.13
N TRP A 179 3.84 9.57 9.58
CA TRP A 179 2.93 8.42 9.70
C TRP A 179 3.19 7.41 8.58
N LEU A 180 3.74 6.25 8.92
CA LEU A 180 4.06 5.18 7.96
C LEU A 180 3.03 4.05 8.08
N VAL A 181 2.24 3.82 7.03
CA VAL A 181 1.14 2.85 7.01
C VAL A 181 1.35 1.80 5.93
N GLY A 182 1.50 0.55 6.33
CA GLY A 182 1.61 -0.56 5.38
C GLY A 182 0.26 -1.01 4.83
N GLU A 183 0.17 -1.22 3.53
CA GLU A 183 -0.94 -1.95 2.93
C GLU A 183 -0.84 -3.44 3.26
N VAL A 184 -1.70 -3.93 4.15
CA VAL A 184 -1.80 -5.37 4.42
C VAL A 184 -3.26 -5.71 4.68
N PHE A 185 -3.79 -6.72 3.98
CA PHE A 185 -5.21 -7.08 4.08
C PHE A 185 -5.56 -7.84 5.36
N GLY A 186 -4.58 -8.56 5.91
CA GLY A 186 -4.75 -9.40 7.10
C GLY A 186 -4.39 -8.74 8.43
N LEU A 187 -4.54 -9.52 9.50
CA LEU A 187 -4.06 -9.16 10.84
C LEU A 187 -2.54 -9.32 10.89
N CYS A 188 -1.81 -8.20 10.94
CA CYS A 188 -0.37 -8.16 10.73
C CYS A 188 0.40 -7.46 11.88
N PRO A 189 0.25 -7.90 13.14
CA PRO A 189 0.85 -7.24 14.31
C PRO A 189 2.39 -7.23 14.27
N ASP A 190 3.00 -8.25 13.66
CA ASP A 190 4.46 -8.39 13.57
C ASP A 190 5.13 -7.33 12.67
N TRP A 191 4.35 -6.56 11.93
CA TRP A 191 4.86 -5.42 11.15
C TRP A 191 4.91 -4.11 11.96
N LEU A 192 4.32 -4.09 13.15
CA LEU A 192 4.16 -2.90 13.98
C LEU A 192 5.05 -2.95 15.23
N GLY A 193 5.16 -1.79 15.88
CA GLY A 193 5.87 -1.65 17.15
C GLY A 193 7.28 -1.09 16.98
N ARG A 194 8.05 -1.09 18.08
CA ARG A 194 9.38 -0.47 18.14
C ARG A 194 10.37 -1.11 17.16
N ASP A 195 10.32 -2.43 17.04
CA ASP A 195 11.15 -3.22 16.13
C ASP A 195 10.38 -3.56 14.83
N GLY A 196 9.20 -2.94 14.63
CA GLY A 196 8.36 -3.08 13.46
C GLY A 196 8.76 -2.13 12.34
N ALA A 197 8.23 -2.40 11.16
CA ALA A 197 8.46 -1.63 9.94
C ALA A 197 7.56 -0.39 9.83
N PHE A 198 6.34 -0.44 10.39
CA PHE A 198 5.30 0.57 10.18
C PHE A 198 4.75 1.12 11.50
N ASP A 199 4.13 2.30 11.43
CA ASP A 199 3.36 2.87 12.53
C ASP A 199 1.94 2.30 12.60
N GLY A 200 1.38 1.92 11.44
CA GLY A 200 0.07 1.30 11.35
C GLY A 200 -0.08 0.46 10.09
N THR A 201 -1.22 -0.20 9.96
CA THR A 201 -1.62 -0.94 8.76
C THR A 201 -2.93 -0.39 8.20
N MET A 202 -3.15 -0.56 6.89
CA MET A 202 -4.50 -0.46 6.32
C MET A 202 -5.35 -1.56 6.94
N ASN A 203 -6.27 -1.19 7.82
CA ASN A 203 -6.95 -2.11 8.71
C ASN A 203 -8.17 -2.77 8.05
N TYR A 204 -7.90 -3.51 6.98
CA TYR A 204 -8.89 -4.31 6.27
C TYR A 204 -9.49 -5.39 7.20
N ALA A 205 -8.70 -5.96 8.13
CA ALA A 205 -9.25 -6.89 9.13
C ALA A 205 -10.42 -6.30 9.93
N LEU A 206 -10.33 -5.05 10.40
CA LEU A 206 -11.46 -4.39 11.07
C LEU A 206 -12.58 -4.06 10.08
N GLY A 207 -12.24 -3.50 8.92
CA GLY A 207 -13.22 -3.09 7.90
C GLY A 207 -14.17 -4.22 7.50
N SER A 208 -13.63 -5.41 7.22
CA SER A 208 -14.44 -6.58 6.84
C SER A 208 -15.39 -7.03 7.94
N ASN A 209 -14.98 -6.93 9.21
CA ASN A 209 -15.83 -7.23 10.37
C ASN A 209 -16.95 -6.19 10.52
N LEU A 210 -16.65 -4.90 10.37
CA LEU A 210 -17.63 -3.81 10.45
C LEU A 210 -18.70 -3.96 9.37
N LEU A 211 -18.28 -4.25 8.13
CA LEU A 211 -19.19 -4.46 7.01
C LEU A 211 -19.98 -5.75 7.15
N GLY A 212 -19.35 -6.84 7.60
CA GLY A 212 -20.02 -8.11 7.87
C GLY A 212 -21.17 -7.97 8.87
N LEU A 213 -20.95 -7.19 9.94
CA LEU A 213 -21.98 -6.89 10.93
C LEU A 213 -23.07 -5.96 10.39
N ALA A 214 -22.70 -4.89 9.69
CA ALA A 214 -23.62 -3.83 9.30
C ALA A 214 -24.45 -4.17 8.04
N ILE A 215 -23.81 -4.74 7.02
CA ILE A 215 -24.42 -5.01 5.70
C ILE A 215 -25.09 -6.38 5.64
N GLN A 216 -24.60 -7.37 6.41
CA GLN A 216 -25.15 -8.73 6.41
C GLN A 216 -25.28 -9.33 5.00
N PRO A 217 -24.16 -9.54 4.27
CA PRO A 217 -24.21 -10.15 2.94
C PRO A 217 -24.75 -11.59 3.00
N SER A 218 -24.87 -12.25 1.84
CA SER A 218 -25.33 -13.64 1.78
C SER A 218 -24.46 -14.59 2.61
N ALA A 219 -24.96 -15.78 2.95
CA ALA A 219 -24.20 -16.77 3.73
C ALA A 219 -22.86 -17.16 3.07
N ASP A 220 -22.79 -17.08 1.74
CA ASP A 220 -21.58 -17.37 0.95
C ASP A 220 -20.62 -16.16 0.86
N GLY A 221 -21.01 -15.01 1.43
CA GLY A 221 -20.29 -13.74 1.38
C GLY A 221 -20.79 -12.82 0.26
N LEU A 222 -19.90 -11.97 -0.24
CA LEU A 222 -20.14 -11.16 -1.43
C LEU A 222 -20.05 -11.99 -2.71
N PRO A 223 -20.78 -11.64 -3.77
CA PRO A 223 -20.56 -12.19 -5.11
C PRO A 223 -19.12 -12.02 -5.57
N GLU A 224 -18.64 -12.94 -6.44
CA GLU A 224 -17.27 -12.90 -6.97
C GLU A 224 -16.96 -11.55 -7.66
N GLU A 225 -17.94 -10.96 -8.35
CA GLU A 225 -17.78 -9.65 -8.99
C GLU A 225 -17.55 -8.48 -8.01
N LEU A 226 -17.78 -8.69 -6.71
CA LEU A 226 -17.65 -7.70 -5.64
C LEU A 226 -16.59 -8.03 -4.59
N GLU A 227 -15.73 -9.05 -4.77
CA GLU A 227 -14.60 -9.21 -3.83
C GLU A 227 -13.52 -8.17 -4.14
N ALA A 228 -12.62 -7.86 -3.22
CA ALA A 228 -11.49 -6.97 -3.54
C ALA A 228 -10.49 -7.62 -4.50
N ILE A 229 -9.59 -6.81 -5.06
CA ILE A 229 -8.44 -7.30 -5.81
C ILE A 229 -7.67 -8.33 -4.95
N GLY A 230 -7.35 -9.48 -5.54
CA GLY A 230 -6.62 -10.57 -4.86
C GLY A 230 -7.44 -11.46 -3.93
N GLY A 231 -8.72 -11.15 -3.70
CA GLY A 231 -9.60 -11.97 -2.84
C GLY A 231 -9.25 -11.91 -1.35
N GLU A 232 -8.34 -11.01 -0.94
CA GLU A 232 -7.82 -10.95 0.43
C GLU A 232 -8.78 -10.19 1.38
N TYR A 233 -9.75 -9.45 0.84
CA TYR A 233 -10.80 -8.76 1.60
C TYR A 233 -12.15 -9.48 1.47
N SER A 234 -12.34 -10.51 2.32
CA SER A 234 -13.59 -11.28 2.34
C SER A 234 -14.57 -10.72 3.37
N ILE A 235 -15.78 -10.35 2.93
CA ILE A 235 -16.86 -9.87 3.79
C ILE A 235 -17.92 -10.95 3.92
N LYS A 236 -18.19 -11.37 5.17
CA LYS A 236 -19.14 -12.43 5.51
C LYS A 236 -20.17 -11.91 6.52
N PRO A 237 -21.42 -12.40 6.50
CA PRO A 237 -22.42 -12.00 7.47
C PRO A 237 -21.97 -12.38 8.87
N MET A 238 -22.19 -11.49 9.83
CA MET A 238 -21.63 -11.64 11.17
C MET A 238 -22.65 -11.30 12.26
N GLY A 239 -22.84 -12.20 13.22
CA GLY A 239 -23.64 -11.93 14.42
C GLY A 239 -22.91 -11.00 15.40
N VAL A 240 -23.64 -10.39 16.33
CA VAL A 240 -23.06 -9.47 17.33
C VAL A 240 -22.04 -10.18 18.23
N GLU A 241 -22.31 -11.43 18.64
CA GLU A 241 -21.40 -12.21 19.48
C GLU A 241 -20.10 -12.55 18.74
N GLU A 242 -20.20 -12.94 17.46
CA GLU A 242 -19.03 -13.23 16.62
C GLU A 242 -18.20 -11.96 16.39
N PHE A 243 -18.86 -10.85 16.07
CA PHE A 243 -18.22 -9.56 15.94
C PHE A 243 -17.44 -9.17 17.20
N ALA A 244 -18.05 -9.32 18.38
CA ALA A 244 -17.39 -9.03 19.65
C ALA A 244 -16.14 -9.89 19.88
N VAL A 245 -16.20 -11.19 19.54
CA VAL A 245 -15.06 -12.11 19.65
C VAL A 245 -13.94 -11.74 18.67
N ASN A 246 -14.28 -11.41 17.42
CA ASN A 246 -13.31 -11.05 16.40
C ASN A 246 -12.61 -9.74 16.74
N VAL A 247 -13.38 -8.72 17.14
CA VAL A 247 -12.83 -7.43 17.60
C VAL A 247 -11.94 -7.63 18.83
N GLN A 248 -12.36 -8.44 19.81
CA GLN A 248 -11.52 -8.71 20.98
C GLN A 248 -10.20 -9.39 20.57
N SER A 249 -10.27 -10.36 19.66
CA SER A 249 -9.09 -11.07 19.14
C SER A 249 -8.15 -10.15 18.37
N TYR A 250 -8.72 -9.25 17.56
CA TYR A 250 -8.02 -8.18 16.87
C TYR A 250 -7.27 -7.28 17.87
N MET A 251 -7.96 -6.74 18.88
CA MET A 251 -7.34 -5.84 19.87
C MET A 251 -6.22 -6.56 20.64
N MET A 252 -6.44 -7.81 21.02
CA MET A 252 -5.43 -8.61 21.74
C MET A 252 -4.20 -8.96 20.90
N ALA A 253 -4.31 -8.97 19.57
CA ALA A 253 -3.18 -9.26 18.69
C ALA A 253 -2.21 -8.08 18.61
N TYR A 254 -2.72 -6.86 18.55
CA TYR A 254 -1.90 -5.64 18.55
C TYR A 254 -1.38 -5.29 19.95
N ASP A 255 -2.09 -5.66 21.03
CA ASP A 255 -1.53 -5.61 22.39
C ASP A 255 -0.28 -6.50 22.53
N ARG A 256 -0.27 -7.66 21.86
CA ARG A 256 0.83 -8.65 21.91
C ARG A 256 2.03 -8.32 21.02
N ALA A 257 1.89 -7.42 20.04
CA ALA A 257 3.02 -6.84 19.31
C ALA A 257 3.97 -6.05 20.26
N GLY A 258 3.51 -5.77 21.49
CA GLY A 258 4.35 -5.31 22.58
C GLY A 258 5.04 -6.45 23.33
N VAL A 259 6.37 -6.49 23.31
CA VAL A 259 7.16 -7.34 24.21
C VAL A 259 6.81 -6.99 25.66
N ALA A 260 6.50 -8.01 26.46
CA ALA A 260 6.21 -7.89 27.89
C ALA A 260 7.37 -7.25 28.66
N GLY A 261 7.10 -6.26 29.52
CA GLY A 261 7.98 -6.00 30.67
C GLY A 261 8.16 -4.58 31.17
N GLU A 262 7.92 -3.53 30.39
CA GLU A 262 8.09 -2.13 30.84
C GLU A 262 6.95 -1.28 30.30
N GLU A 263 6.61 -0.15 30.94
CA GLU A 263 5.61 0.81 30.45
C GLU A 263 5.95 1.24 29.02
N SER A 264 5.41 0.51 28.06
CA SER A 264 5.96 0.43 26.71
C SER A 264 5.01 1.07 25.73
N ILE A 265 5.53 1.32 24.53
CA ILE A 265 4.89 1.78 23.29
C ILE A 265 3.64 0.97 22.85
N THR A 266 3.16 0.07 23.71
CA THR A 266 2.06 -0.92 23.61
C THR A 266 0.66 -0.36 23.41
N THR A 267 0.49 0.97 23.38
CA THR A 267 -0.81 1.61 23.14
C THR A 267 -0.94 2.22 21.75
N THR A 268 0.15 2.40 20.99
CA THR A 268 0.14 3.26 19.79
C THR A 268 -0.53 2.61 18.57
N ALA A 269 -0.29 1.32 18.31
CA ALA A 269 -0.75 0.63 17.09
C ALA A 269 -2.27 0.67 16.89
N HIS A 270 -3.05 0.54 17.98
CA HIS A 270 -4.51 0.69 17.92
C HIS A 270 -4.94 2.09 17.49
N PHE A 271 -4.18 3.12 17.84
CA PHE A 271 -4.50 4.51 17.51
C PHE A 271 -3.91 4.97 16.17
N THR A 272 -2.96 4.23 15.60
CA THR A 272 -2.26 4.58 14.36
C THR A 272 -2.63 3.70 13.17
N ASN A 273 -3.40 2.62 13.37
CA ASN A 273 -3.98 1.86 12.27
C ASN A 273 -4.95 2.71 11.46
N MET A 274 -4.90 2.57 10.13
CA MET A 274 -5.82 3.23 9.21
C MET A 274 -7.10 2.40 9.12
N ASN A 275 -8.14 2.79 9.86
CA ASN A 275 -9.43 2.11 9.84
C ASN A 275 -10.19 2.51 8.58
N LEU A 276 -10.53 1.55 7.73
CA LEU A 276 -11.19 1.80 6.45
C LEU A 276 -12.27 0.74 6.18
N LEU A 277 -13.32 1.16 5.47
CA LEU A 277 -14.35 0.25 4.93
C LEU A 277 -14.08 -0.13 3.47
N GLY A 278 -13.31 0.69 2.75
CA GLY A 278 -13.00 0.45 1.35
C GLY A 278 -11.90 1.38 0.87
N SER A 279 -11.39 1.10 -0.32
CA SER A 279 -10.32 1.83 -0.99
C SER A 279 -10.55 1.79 -2.51
N HIS A 280 -9.53 2.16 -3.28
CA HIS A 280 -9.53 1.99 -4.72
C HIS A 280 -9.39 0.52 -5.16
N ASP A 281 -8.95 -0.37 -4.28
CA ASP A 281 -8.78 -1.81 -4.55
C ASP A 281 -10.03 -2.64 -4.20
N THR A 282 -11.07 -1.98 -3.69
CA THR A 282 -12.34 -2.60 -3.29
C THR A 282 -13.51 -1.96 -4.03
N PRO A 283 -14.63 -2.67 -4.23
CA PRO A 283 -15.85 -2.01 -4.63
C PRO A 283 -16.29 -0.94 -3.63
N ARG A 284 -17.10 0.01 -4.09
CA ARG A 284 -17.66 1.08 -3.24
C ARG A 284 -18.55 0.49 -2.16
N VAL A 285 -18.45 1.05 -0.96
CA VAL A 285 -19.20 0.56 0.21
C VAL A 285 -20.72 0.55 -0.01
N LEU A 286 -21.25 1.54 -0.73
CA LEU A 286 -22.68 1.59 -1.05
C LEU A 286 -23.10 0.50 -2.04
N THR A 287 -22.23 0.15 -2.98
CA THR A 287 -22.45 -0.97 -3.91
C THR A 287 -22.37 -2.31 -3.19
N ILE A 288 -21.42 -2.48 -2.27
CA ILE A 288 -21.35 -3.65 -1.37
C ILE A 288 -22.65 -3.79 -0.56
N ALA A 289 -23.24 -2.67 -0.16
CA ALA A 289 -24.48 -2.62 0.60
C ALA A 289 -25.77 -2.72 -0.23
N ASP A 290 -25.69 -2.98 -1.55
CA ASP A 290 -26.85 -3.00 -2.47
C ASP A 290 -27.73 -1.73 -2.36
N GLY A 291 -27.08 -0.57 -2.19
CA GLY A 291 -27.75 0.72 -2.04
C GLY A 291 -28.31 1.00 -0.63
N ASP A 292 -28.11 0.12 0.36
CA ASP A 292 -28.55 0.34 1.74
C ASP A 292 -27.68 1.39 2.45
N GLY A 293 -28.09 2.65 2.32
CA GLY A 293 -27.43 3.77 2.99
C GLY A 293 -27.53 3.74 4.52
N GLU A 294 -28.50 3.04 5.13
CA GLU A 294 -28.58 2.91 6.59
C GLU A 294 -27.50 1.94 7.10
N ALA A 295 -27.30 0.82 6.40
CA ALA A 295 -26.21 -0.11 6.69
C ALA A 295 -24.84 0.57 6.55
N VAL A 296 -24.63 1.37 5.50
CA VAL A 296 -23.38 2.15 5.33
C VAL A 296 -23.18 3.15 6.47
N ARG A 297 -24.24 3.87 6.88
CA ARG A 297 -24.17 4.80 8.03
C ARG A 297 -23.82 4.08 9.33
N LEU A 298 -24.35 2.88 9.54
CA LEU A 298 -24.00 2.06 10.70
C LEU A 298 -22.52 1.66 10.67
N ALA A 299 -22.02 1.14 9.54
CA ALA A 299 -20.63 0.74 9.38
C ALA A 299 -19.67 1.94 9.59
N MET A 300 -19.96 3.08 8.99
CA MET A 300 -19.20 4.32 9.18
C MET A 300 -19.24 4.77 10.65
N SER A 301 -20.42 4.79 11.27
CA SER A 301 -20.57 5.20 12.68
C SER A 301 -19.72 4.31 13.59
N LEU A 302 -19.71 3.00 13.36
CA LEU A 302 -18.85 2.09 14.09
C LEU A 302 -17.38 2.45 13.84
N MET A 303 -16.92 2.56 12.59
CA MET A 303 -15.53 2.89 12.25
C MET A 303 -15.02 4.16 12.97
N PHE A 304 -15.82 5.23 12.97
CA PHE A 304 -15.49 6.50 13.63
C PHE A 304 -15.52 6.44 15.17
N THR A 305 -16.03 5.36 15.76
CA THR A 305 -16.02 5.12 17.22
C THR A 305 -14.96 4.13 17.67
N PHE A 306 -14.32 3.41 16.73
CA PHE A 306 -13.19 2.54 17.02
C PHE A 306 -11.89 3.34 17.19
N PRO A 307 -10.97 2.92 18.07
CA PRO A 307 -9.63 3.50 18.13
C PRO A 307 -8.90 3.28 16.80
N GLY A 308 -8.16 4.30 16.36
CA GLY A 308 -7.43 4.31 15.09
C GLY A 308 -7.65 5.61 14.33
N ALA A 309 -7.09 5.67 13.13
CA ALA A 309 -7.28 6.76 12.17
C ALA A 309 -8.34 6.36 11.15
N PRO A 310 -9.61 6.80 11.28
CA PRO A 310 -10.65 6.49 10.29
C PRO A 310 -10.32 7.14 8.94
N MET A 311 -10.47 6.36 7.87
CA MET A 311 -10.27 6.77 6.49
C MET A 311 -11.58 6.61 5.72
N VAL A 312 -11.95 7.65 4.98
CA VAL A 312 -13.11 7.66 4.09
C VAL A 312 -12.59 7.73 2.66
N PHE A 313 -12.97 6.77 1.83
CA PHE A 313 -12.62 6.79 0.42
C PHE A 313 -13.44 7.86 -0.31
N SER A 314 -12.77 8.81 -0.97
CA SER A 314 -13.40 9.99 -1.55
C SER A 314 -14.58 9.62 -2.45
N GLY A 315 -15.76 10.17 -2.17
CA GLY A 315 -17.02 9.86 -2.83
C GLY A 315 -17.97 9.02 -1.97
N ASP A 316 -17.45 8.24 -1.00
CA ASP A 316 -18.30 7.45 -0.11
C ASP A 316 -19.13 8.35 0.81
N GLU A 317 -18.62 9.53 1.19
CA GLU A 317 -19.33 10.52 2.01
C GLU A 317 -20.56 11.11 1.33
N VAL A 318 -20.64 11.03 -0.01
CA VAL A 318 -21.79 11.45 -0.82
C VAL A 318 -22.53 10.28 -1.48
N GLY A 319 -22.17 9.03 -1.16
CA GLY A 319 -22.85 7.84 -1.65
C GLY A 319 -22.56 7.49 -3.11
N VAL A 320 -21.31 7.62 -3.55
CA VAL A 320 -20.88 7.13 -4.87
C VAL A 320 -20.92 5.59 -4.90
N GLU A 321 -21.46 5.05 -6.00
CA GLU A 321 -21.45 3.63 -6.32
C GLU A 321 -20.33 3.28 -7.32
N GLY A 322 -19.89 2.03 -7.33
CA GLY A 322 -18.81 1.53 -8.17
C GLY A 322 -18.43 0.10 -7.82
N GLY A 323 -18.25 -0.74 -8.85
CA GLY A 323 -17.75 -2.11 -8.71
C GLY A 323 -16.24 -2.16 -8.47
N ARG A 324 -15.62 -3.31 -8.75
CA ARG A 324 -14.15 -3.48 -8.75
C ARG A 324 -13.45 -2.43 -9.60
N ASP A 325 -12.18 -2.19 -9.27
CA ASP A 325 -11.30 -1.29 -10.02
C ASP A 325 -11.43 -1.55 -11.54
N PRO A 326 -11.74 -0.52 -12.35
CA PRO A 326 -11.77 -0.68 -13.79
C PRO A 326 -10.37 -1.06 -14.30
N ALA A 327 -10.29 -2.25 -14.90
CA ALA A 327 -9.11 -2.73 -15.61
C ALA A 327 -8.60 -1.75 -16.67
#